data_AF-A0A024GGW2-F1
#
_entry.id   AF-A0A024GGW2-F1
#
_cell.length_a   1.000
_cell.length_b   1.000
_cell.length_c   1.000
_cell.angle_alpha   90.00
_cell.angle_beta   90.00
_cell.angle_gamma   90.00
#
_symmetry.space_group_name_H-M   'P 1'
#
loop_
_entity.id
_entity.type
_entity.pdbx_description
1 polymer ?
#
loop_
_entity_poly.entity_id
_entity_poly.type
_entity_poly.pdbx_seq_one_letter_code
_entity_poly.pdbx_strand_id
1 'polypeptide(L)'
;MASSVVSALFGSYDLRNAKQWRDEDILHREQEIQWLNDDVVRAHEWRNADIERYLRKEKLENEHLVCAARADQLATISEQCTLLCGFTVASMVNLNFPEELSRFVLALYAVSASIVCVSLLLCTLLSSMLLLAVTRYASSQLELDIKRMDLSELEIHAPFTVWWLKKCDVEHRTAMKLMLIGVTLFFQYLGTLAWVQFIHYRAASITISSLSGIGFLFWQVRVASRWRYLLTPPASSSTFKSTSYLRDCNGYSSVRSSIYSGRLPSTIPFTKKFWGPMQSPATNAEPLKSVSSSSRHKNKAVCKASVYEELKSPNHDRI
;
A
#
# COMPACT_ATOMS: atom_id res chain seq x y z
N MET A 1 -25.49 1.51 96.04
CA MET A 1 -26.38 1.12 94.93
C MET A 1 -26.28 2.06 93.72
N ALA A 2 -26.18 3.39 93.91
CA ALA A 2 -25.98 4.32 92.77
C ALA A 2 -24.63 4.13 92.04
N SER A 3 -23.53 3.91 92.76
CA SER A 3 -22.19 3.72 92.18
C SER A 3 -22.05 2.44 91.33
N SER A 4 -22.73 1.34 91.70
CA SER A 4 -22.70 0.08 90.94
C SER A 4 -23.52 0.13 89.65
N VAL A 5 -24.63 0.88 89.64
CA VAL A 5 -25.45 1.11 88.43
C VAL A 5 -24.71 2.00 87.44
N VAL A 6 -24.02 3.03 87.94
CA VAL A 6 -23.19 3.93 87.12
C VAL A 6 -21.98 3.18 86.54
N SER A 7 -21.30 2.33 87.32
CA SER A 7 -20.22 1.48 86.81
C SER A 7 -20.70 0.46 85.76
N ALA A 8 -21.87 -0.14 85.95
CA ALA A 8 -22.47 -1.04 84.95
C ALA A 8 -22.88 -0.30 83.66
N LEU A 9 -23.39 0.93 83.77
CA LEU A 9 -23.71 1.78 82.62
C LEU A 9 -22.45 2.18 81.85
N PHE A 10 -21.40 2.65 82.54
CA PHE A 10 -20.12 2.98 81.92
C PHE A 10 -19.44 1.75 81.29
N GLY A 11 -19.50 0.59 81.96
CA GLY A 11 -19.00 -0.67 81.39
C GLY A 11 -19.79 -1.11 80.15
N SER A 12 -21.11 -0.92 80.12
CA SER A 12 -21.94 -1.23 78.95
C SER A 12 -21.71 -0.28 77.77
N TYR A 13 -21.39 0.98 78.05
CA TYR A 13 -21.03 1.98 77.05
C TYR A 13 -19.67 1.65 76.42
N ASP A 14 -18.68 1.31 77.25
CA ASP A 14 -17.34 0.94 76.80
C ASP A 14 -17.35 -0.35 75.96
N LEU A 15 -18.15 -1.35 76.35
CA LEU A 15 -18.36 -2.57 75.57
C LEU A 15 -19.03 -2.31 74.21
N ARG A 16 -19.99 -1.37 74.15
CA ARG A 16 -20.64 -0.97 72.89
C ARG A 16 -19.67 -0.21 72.00
N ASN A 17 -18.88 0.70 72.56
CA ASN A 17 -17.89 1.47 71.83
C ASN A 17 -16.77 0.57 71.28
N ALA A 18 -16.26 -0.36 72.09
CA ALA A 18 -15.27 -1.35 71.66
C ALA A 18 -15.79 -2.33 70.61
N LYS A 19 -17.09 -2.63 70.61
CA LYS A 19 -17.73 -3.39 69.53
C LYS A 19 -17.85 -2.54 68.26
N GLN A 20 -18.34 -1.31 68.39
CA GLN A 20 -18.49 -0.38 67.28
C GLN A 20 -17.16 -0.14 66.56
N TRP A 21 -16.06 0.12 67.28
CA TRP A 21 -14.74 0.28 66.67
C TRP A 21 -14.24 -0.96 65.94
N ARG A 22 -14.57 -2.16 66.45
CA ARG A 22 -14.22 -3.41 65.74
C ARG A 22 -15.05 -3.59 64.48
N ASP A 23 -16.35 -3.31 64.55
CA ASP A 23 -17.23 -3.39 63.38
C ASP A 23 -16.80 -2.35 62.32
N GLU A 24 -16.44 -1.13 62.72
CA GLU A 24 -15.89 -0.08 61.85
C GLU A 24 -14.53 -0.47 61.23
N ASP A 25 -13.62 -1.07 62.01
CA ASP A 25 -12.32 -1.55 61.50
C ASP A 25 -12.50 -2.72 60.50
N ILE A 26 -13.45 -3.63 60.76
CA ILE A 26 -13.80 -4.70 59.81
C ILE A 26 -14.34 -4.11 58.51
N LEU A 27 -15.30 -3.16 58.60
CA LEU A 27 -15.86 -2.48 57.43
C LEU A 27 -14.81 -1.70 56.64
N HIS A 28 -13.89 -1.03 57.33
CA HIS A 28 -12.80 -0.30 56.69
C HIS A 28 -11.90 -1.25 55.88
N ARG A 29 -11.52 -2.39 56.45
CA ARG A 29 -10.71 -3.40 55.75
C ARG A 29 -11.46 -4.02 54.56
N GLU A 30 -12.75 -4.25 54.69
CA GLU A 30 -13.58 -4.73 53.57
C GLU A 30 -13.62 -3.72 52.42
N GLN A 31 -13.72 -2.43 52.72
CA GLN A 31 -13.63 -1.36 51.71
C GLN A 31 -12.26 -1.31 51.04
N GLU A 32 -11.17 -1.44 51.80
CA GLU A 32 -9.82 -1.51 51.24
C GLU A 32 -9.66 -2.70 50.30
N ILE A 33 -10.14 -3.89 50.70
CA ILE A 33 -10.12 -5.08 49.84
C ILE A 33 -10.95 -4.84 48.57
N GLN A 34 -12.11 -4.20 48.70
CA GLN A 34 -12.94 -3.85 47.55
C GLN A 34 -12.22 -2.90 46.59
N TRP A 35 -11.60 -1.83 47.10
CA TRP A 35 -10.84 -0.89 46.27
C TRP A 35 -9.66 -1.55 45.57
N LEU A 36 -8.94 -2.45 46.26
CA LEU A 36 -7.85 -3.21 45.64
C LEU A 36 -8.36 -4.10 44.52
N ASN A 37 -9.47 -4.80 44.71
CA ASN A 37 -10.07 -5.64 43.68
C ASN A 37 -10.55 -4.80 42.49
N ASP A 38 -11.22 -3.67 42.73
CA ASP A 38 -11.68 -2.76 41.68
C ASP A 38 -10.51 -2.15 40.90
N ASP A 39 -9.41 -1.81 41.57
CA ASP A 39 -8.20 -1.30 40.93
C ASP A 39 -7.53 -2.37 40.06
N VAL A 40 -7.48 -3.62 40.52
CA VAL A 40 -6.95 -4.75 39.72
C VAL A 40 -7.80 -4.99 38.48
N VAL A 41 -9.12 -5.01 38.62
CA VAL A 41 -10.05 -5.19 37.51
C VAL A 41 -9.92 -4.04 36.51
N ARG A 42 -9.92 -2.80 36.98
CA ARG A 42 -9.76 -1.61 36.12
C ARG A 42 -8.40 -1.60 35.40
N ALA A 43 -7.32 -1.96 36.10
CA ALA A 43 -5.99 -2.04 35.49
C ALA A 43 -5.93 -3.14 34.41
N HIS A 44 -6.60 -4.27 34.63
CA HIS A 44 -6.71 -5.34 33.65
C HIS A 44 -7.54 -4.91 32.42
N GLU A 45 -8.68 -4.24 32.63
CA GLU A 45 -9.51 -3.70 31.55
C GLU A 45 -8.76 -2.67 30.70
N TRP A 46 -8.01 -1.76 31.34
CA TRP A 46 -7.18 -0.79 30.64
C TRP A 46 -6.09 -1.46 29.81
N ARG A 47 -5.40 -2.45 30.38
CA ARG A 47 -4.39 -3.21 29.64
C ARG A 47 -4.99 -3.91 28.42
N ASN A 48 -6.17 -4.52 28.57
CA ASN A 48 -6.82 -5.20 27.45
C ASN A 48 -7.26 -4.21 26.36
N ALA A 49 -7.81 -3.06 26.74
CA ALA A 49 -8.17 -2.01 25.81
C ALA A 49 -6.93 -1.45 25.06
N ASP A 50 -5.79 -1.34 25.73
CA ASP A 50 -4.53 -0.90 25.11
C ASP A 50 -3.97 -1.94 24.14
N ILE A 51 -3.99 -3.23 24.51
CA ILE A 51 -3.59 -4.34 23.61
C ILE A 51 -4.48 -4.34 22.36
N GLU A 52 -5.79 -4.20 22.53
CA GLU A 52 -6.76 -4.14 21.46
C GLU A 52 -6.51 -2.95 20.51
N ARG A 53 -6.18 -1.77 21.05
CA ARG A 53 -5.81 -0.59 20.24
C ARG A 53 -4.51 -0.84 19.47
N TYR A 54 -3.52 -1.46 20.11
CA TYR A 54 -2.23 -1.76 19.50
C TYR A 54 -2.38 -2.72 18.31
N LEU A 55 -3.09 -3.84 18.51
CA LEU A 55 -3.33 -4.85 17.47
C LEU A 55 -4.08 -4.27 16.27
N ARG A 56 -5.10 -3.45 16.50
CA ARG A 56 -5.81 -2.77 15.40
C ARG A 56 -4.92 -1.83 14.61
N LYS A 57 -4.05 -1.09 15.30
CA LYS A 57 -3.11 -0.17 14.65
C LYS A 57 -2.09 -0.95 13.81
N GLU A 58 -1.50 -2.01 14.36
CA GLU A 58 -0.55 -2.85 13.64
C GLU A 58 -1.20 -3.50 12.40
N LYS A 59 -2.43 -4.01 12.55
CA LYS A 59 -3.18 -4.58 11.42
C LYS A 59 -3.48 -3.53 10.36
N LEU A 60 -3.92 -2.33 10.76
CA LEU A 60 -4.18 -1.22 9.85
C LEU A 60 -2.92 -0.85 9.06
N GLU A 61 -1.79 -0.69 9.74
CA GLU A 61 -0.50 -0.40 9.10
C GLU A 61 -0.10 -1.50 8.11
N ASN A 62 -0.25 -2.77 8.49
CA ASN A 62 0.05 -3.90 7.61
C ASN A 62 -0.83 -3.92 6.35
N GLU A 63 -2.14 -3.74 6.48
CA GLU A 63 -3.05 -3.67 5.33
C GLU A 63 -2.75 -2.43 4.44
N HIS A 64 -2.37 -1.31 5.04
CA HIS A 64 -1.91 -0.13 4.30
C HIS A 64 -0.66 -0.41 3.47
N LEU A 65 0.31 -1.14 4.02
CA LEU A 65 1.52 -1.54 3.28
C LEU A 65 1.18 -2.42 2.07
N VAL A 66 0.23 -3.34 2.22
CA VAL A 66 -0.24 -4.19 1.11
C VAL A 66 -0.94 -3.33 0.05
N CYS A 67 -1.80 -2.40 0.45
CA CYS A 67 -2.44 -1.45 -0.48
C CYS A 67 -1.40 -0.61 -1.23
N ALA A 68 -0.40 -0.07 -0.52
CA ALA A 68 0.66 0.75 -1.10
C ALA A 68 1.51 -0.05 -2.09
N ALA A 69 1.90 -1.28 -1.76
CA ALA A 69 2.65 -2.15 -2.66
C ALA A 69 1.88 -2.43 -3.97
N ARG A 70 0.55 -2.60 -3.89
CA ARG A 70 -0.30 -2.76 -5.08
C ARG A 70 -0.45 -1.47 -5.88
N ALA A 71 -0.58 -0.34 -5.21
CA ALA A 71 -0.62 0.97 -5.86
C ALA A 71 0.68 1.24 -6.65
N ASP A 72 1.85 0.96 -6.05
CA ASP A 72 3.15 1.10 -6.71
C ASP A 72 3.29 0.15 -7.91
N GLN A 73 2.80 -1.09 -7.81
CA GLN A 73 2.75 -2.01 -8.95
C GLN A 73 1.91 -1.45 -10.10
N LEU A 74 0.71 -0.91 -9.82
CA LEU A 74 -0.15 -0.33 -10.86
C LEU A 74 0.46 0.93 -11.48
N ALA A 75 1.11 1.76 -10.66
CA ALA A 75 1.78 2.98 -11.13
C ALA A 75 2.98 2.67 -12.03
N THR A 76 3.82 1.69 -11.66
CA THR A 76 4.95 1.27 -12.49
C THR A 76 4.51 0.65 -13.81
N ILE A 77 3.42 -0.13 -13.81
CA ILE A 77 2.83 -0.69 -15.04
C ILE A 77 2.32 0.44 -15.95
N SER A 78 1.61 1.42 -15.39
CA SER A 78 1.06 2.53 -16.17
C SER A 78 2.16 3.42 -16.77
N GLU A 79 3.23 3.67 -16.01
CA GLU A 79 4.42 4.41 -16.47
C GLU A 79 5.09 3.68 -17.64
N GLN A 80 5.33 2.37 -17.53
CA GLN A 80 5.93 1.57 -18.59
C GLN A 80 5.09 1.56 -19.87
N CYS A 81 3.78 1.36 -19.75
CA CYS A 81 2.86 1.39 -20.89
C CYS A 81 2.84 2.76 -21.57
N THR A 82 2.90 3.86 -20.79
CA THR A 82 2.93 5.22 -21.32
C THR A 82 4.22 5.48 -22.09
N LEU A 83 5.38 5.05 -21.56
CA LEU A 83 6.67 5.19 -22.24
C LEU A 83 6.71 4.42 -23.57
N LEU A 84 6.23 3.18 -23.57
CA LEU A 84 6.15 2.37 -24.80
C LEU A 84 5.22 3.01 -25.84
N CYS A 85 4.06 3.51 -25.41
CA CYS A 85 3.14 4.23 -26.29
C CYS A 85 3.74 5.53 -26.83
N GLY A 86 4.48 6.27 -25.99
CA GLY A 86 5.18 7.49 -26.41
C GLY A 86 6.25 7.18 -27.45
N PHE A 87 7.01 6.11 -27.26
CA PHE A 87 8.00 5.64 -28.22
C PHE A 87 7.37 5.25 -29.56
N THR A 88 6.25 4.51 -29.55
CA THR A 88 5.56 4.14 -30.81
C THR A 88 5.03 5.35 -31.57
N VAL A 89 4.48 6.34 -30.88
CA VAL A 89 4.01 7.58 -31.52
C VAL A 89 5.19 8.39 -32.05
N ALA A 90 6.28 8.51 -31.29
CA ALA A 90 7.47 9.21 -31.74
C ALA A 90 8.10 8.55 -32.99
N SER A 91 8.17 7.21 -33.03
CA SER A 91 8.63 6.52 -34.22
C SER A 91 7.66 6.68 -35.39
N MET A 92 6.34 6.73 -35.16
CA MET A 92 5.38 7.02 -36.22
C MET A 92 5.57 8.38 -36.90
N VAL A 93 5.88 9.42 -36.12
CA VAL A 93 6.03 10.79 -36.64
C VAL A 93 7.38 11.00 -37.35
N ASN A 94 8.44 10.29 -36.93
CA ASN A 94 9.79 10.49 -37.45
C ASN A 94 10.12 9.64 -38.69
N LEU A 95 9.21 8.79 -39.16
CA LEU A 95 9.46 7.95 -40.34
C LEU A 95 9.16 8.70 -41.62
N ASN A 96 10.16 8.74 -42.50
CA ASN A 96 9.99 9.19 -43.87
C ASN A 96 9.66 7.97 -44.74
N PHE A 97 8.51 7.99 -45.40
CA PHE A 97 8.07 6.88 -46.23
C PHE A 97 8.69 6.99 -47.63
N PRO A 98 9.43 5.97 -48.11
CA PRO A 98 9.84 5.92 -49.50
C PRO A 98 8.61 5.69 -50.41
N GLU A 99 8.58 6.32 -51.59
CA GLU A 99 7.44 6.25 -52.52
C GLU A 99 7.19 4.83 -53.08
N GLU A 100 8.21 3.96 -53.05
CA GLU A 100 8.13 2.59 -53.60
C GLU A 100 7.63 1.52 -52.60
N LEU A 101 7.02 1.93 -51.49
CA LEU A 101 6.60 0.98 -50.45
C LEU A 101 5.31 0.23 -50.85
N SER A 102 5.34 -1.11 -50.72
CA SER A 102 4.16 -1.93 -50.95
C SER A 102 3.00 -1.55 -50.00
N ARG A 103 1.79 -1.40 -50.57
CA ARG A 103 0.58 -1.03 -49.81
C ARG A 103 0.31 -1.95 -48.62
N PHE A 104 0.62 -3.24 -48.76
CA PHE A 104 0.43 -4.23 -47.71
C PHE A 104 1.33 -4.00 -46.50
N VAL A 105 2.62 -3.70 -46.70
CA VAL A 105 3.55 -3.44 -45.59
C VAL A 105 3.19 -2.15 -44.86
N LEU A 106 2.82 -1.11 -45.61
CA LEU A 106 2.34 0.15 -45.04
C LEU A 106 1.07 -0.04 -44.19
N ALA A 107 0.12 -0.84 -44.69
CA ALA A 107 -1.10 -1.16 -43.95
C ALA A 107 -0.79 -1.96 -42.67
N LEU A 108 0.06 -3.00 -42.75
CA LEU A 108 0.47 -3.78 -41.58
C LEU A 108 1.19 -2.92 -40.54
N TYR A 109 2.04 -2.00 -40.98
CA TYR A 109 2.70 -1.03 -40.12
C TYR A 109 1.70 -0.14 -39.38
N ALA A 110 0.78 0.52 -40.10
CA ALA A 110 -0.19 1.44 -39.51
C ALA A 110 -1.19 0.73 -38.59
N VAL A 111 -1.66 -0.46 -38.98
CA VAL A 111 -2.59 -1.26 -38.16
C VAL A 111 -1.89 -1.78 -36.90
N SER A 112 -0.68 -2.32 -37.00
CA SER A 112 0.04 -2.78 -35.81
C SER A 112 0.36 -1.62 -34.85
N ALA A 113 0.81 -0.47 -35.36
CA ALA A 113 1.10 0.71 -34.54
C ALA A 113 -0.14 1.23 -33.79
N SER A 114 -1.27 1.35 -34.49
CA SER A 114 -2.53 1.81 -33.90
C SER A 114 -3.05 0.86 -32.83
N ILE A 115 -3.02 -0.46 -33.07
CA ILE A 115 -3.44 -1.43 -32.05
C ILE A 115 -2.51 -1.40 -30.83
N VAL A 116 -1.20 -1.23 -31.00
CA VAL A 116 -0.26 -1.07 -29.88
C VAL A 116 -0.61 0.18 -29.06
N CYS A 117 -0.79 1.33 -29.70
CA CYS A 117 -1.17 2.56 -29.01
C CYS A 117 -2.50 2.41 -28.25
N VAL A 118 -3.54 1.89 -28.90
CA VAL A 118 -4.87 1.73 -28.28
C VAL A 118 -4.81 0.74 -27.11
N SER A 119 -4.15 -0.40 -27.26
CA SER A 119 -4.05 -1.39 -26.18
C SER A 119 -3.26 -0.89 -24.98
N LEU A 120 -2.13 -0.20 -25.20
CA LEU A 120 -1.33 0.38 -24.13
C LEU A 120 -2.05 1.55 -23.44
N LEU A 121 -2.73 2.42 -24.18
CA LEU A 121 -3.53 3.51 -23.62
C LEU A 121 -4.72 2.98 -22.81
N LEU A 122 -5.42 1.94 -23.28
CA LEU A 122 -6.48 1.31 -22.49
C LEU A 122 -5.92 0.68 -21.21
N CYS A 123 -4.74 0.07 -21.28
CA CYS A 123 -4.07 -0.45 -20.09
C CYS A 123 -3.72 0.66 -19.09
N THR A 124 -3.17 1.79 -19.55
CA THR A 124 -2.84 2.92 -18.65
C THR A 124 -4.10 3.50 -18.02
N LEU A 125 -5.18 3.66 -18.80
CA LEU A 125 -6.47 4.14 -18.28
C LEU A 125 -7.05 3.20 -17.22
N LEU A 126 -7.09 1.88 -17.48
CA LEU A 126 -7.57 0.89 -16.51
C LEU A 126 -6.72 0.89 -15.23
N SER A 127 -5.39 0.90 -15.37
CA SER A 127 -4.48 0.97 -14.21
C SER A 127 -4.65 2.25 -13.39
N SER A 128 -4.96 3.38 -14.03
CA SER A 128 -5.22 4.66 -13.38
C SER A 128 -6.54 4.65 -12.62
N MET A 129 -7.59 4.06 -13.20
CA MET A 129 -8.88 3.86 -12.53
C MET A 129 -8.76 2.93 -11.33
N LEU A 130 -7.99 1.84 -11.46
CA LEU A 130 -7.68 0.93 -10.36
C LEU A 130 -6.89 1.63 -9.25
N LEU A 131 -5.90 2.47 -9.61
CA LEU A 131 -5.13 3.24 -8.64
C LEU A 131 -6.01 4.22 -7.85
N LEU A 132 -6.96 4.89 -8.52
CA LEU A 132 -7.95 5.75 -7.86
C LEU A 132 -8.88 4.95 -6.93
N ALA A 133 -9.30 3.75 -7.34
CA ALA A 133 -10.13 2.88 -6.52
C ALA A 133 -9.37 2.42 -5.26
N VAL A 134 -8.10 2.02 -5.39
CA VAL A 134 -7.25 1.58 -4.26
C VAL A 134 -6.96 2.73 -3.30
N THR A 135 -6.60 3.90 -3.81
CA THR A 135 -6.31 5.06 -2.95
C THR A 135 -7.54 5.51 -2.16
N ARG A 136 -8.73 5.51 -2.78
CA ARG A 136 -9.99 5.79 -2.09
C ARG A 136 -10.36 4.72 -1.06
N TYR A 137 -10.10 3.45 -1.36
CA TYR A 137 -10.34 2.36 -0.41
C TYR A 137 -9.42 2.51 0.81
N ALA A 138 -8.12 2.69 0.57
CA ALA A 138 -7.11 2.89 1.61
C ALA A 138 -7.39 4.13 2.47
N SER A 139 -7.90 5.23 1.89
CA SER A 139 -8.13 6.47 2.63
C SER A 139 -9.39 6.47 3.51
N SER A 140 -10.39 5.64 3.21
CA SER A 140 -11.73 5.86 3.80
C SER A 140 -12.49 4.60 4.18
N GLN A 141 -12.26 3.47 3.51
CA GLN A 141 -12.99 2.24 3.78
C GLN A 141 -12.19 1.30 4.68
N LEU A 142 -10.87 1.29 4.54
CA LEU A 142 -9.99 0.39 5.30
C LEU A 142 -10.11 0.61 6.83
N GLU A 143 -10.06 1.86 7.28
CA GLU A 143 -10.22 2.19 8.70
C GLU A 143 -11.60 1.79 9.24
N LEU A 144 -12.66 1.98 8.45
CA LEU A 144 -14.02 1.62 8.84
C LEU A 144 -14.21 0.11 8.92
N ASP A 145 -13.63 -0.64 7.98
CA ASP A 145 -13.68 -2.10 7.95
C ASP A 145 -12.94 -2.68 9.16
N ILE A 146 -11.76 -2.16 9.49
CA ILE A 146 -10.97 -2.61 10.67
C ILE A 146 -11.65 -2.24 11.99
N LYS A 147 -12.31 -1.08 12.06
CA LYS A 147 -13.05 -0.67 13.27
C LYS A 147 -14.29 -1.54 13.52
N ARG A 148 -14.87 -2.12 12.48
CA ARG A 148 -16.07 -2.98 12.58
C ARG A 148 -15.73 -4.44 12.87
N MET A 149 -14.48 -4.87 12.63
CA MET A 149 -14.05 -6.25 12.88
C MET A 149 -13.85 -6.52 14.36
N ASP A 150 -14.26 -7.72 14.77
CA ASP A 150 -13.99 -8.23 16.10
C ASP A 150 -12.51 -8.64 16.25
N LEU A 151 -12.01 -8.69 17.49
CA LEU A 151 -10.62 -9.02 17.78
C LEU A 151 -10.22 -10.42 17.29
N SER A 152 -11.16 -11.37 17.36
CA SER A 152 -10.96 -12.75 16.91
C SER A 152 -10.79 -12.86 15.39
N GLU A 153 -11.41 -11.96 14.63
CA GLU A 153 -11.37 -11.93 13.16
C GLU A 153 -10.18 -11.15 12.60
N LEU A 154 -9.58 -10.28 13.42
CA LEU A 154 -8.51 -9.35 13.02
C LEU A 154 -7.24 -10.06 12.52
N GLU A 155 -6.90 -11.21 13.10
CA GLU A 155 -5.72 -11.99 12.72
C GLU A 155 -5.94 -12.80 11.43
N ILE A 156 -7.18 -13.27 11.22
CA ILE A 156 -7.50 -14.25 10.17
C ILE A 156 -7.89 -13.56 8.86
N HIS A 157 -8.65 -12.46 8.94
CA HIS A 157 -9.21 -11.81 7.76
C HIS A 157 -8.33 -10.68 7.24
N ALA A 158 -8.15 -10.63 5.92
CA ALA A 158 -7.48 -9.56 5.19
C ALA A 158 -8.53 -8.76 4.39
N PRO A 159 -9.09 -7.68 4.95
CA PRO A 159 -10.20 -6.93 4.35
C PRO A 159 -9.88 -6.44 2.93
N PHE A 160 -8.66 -5.94 2.72
CA PHE A 160 -8.21 -5.46 1.42
C PHE A 160 -8.25 -6.56 0.35
N THR A 161 -7.78 -7.76 0.69
CA THR A 161 -7.71 -8.87 -0.27
C THR A 161 -9.10 -9.31 -0.71
N VAL A 162 -10.04 -9.40 0.23
CA VAL A 162 -11.44 -9.76 -0.08
C VAL A 162 -12.10 -8.71 -0.96
N TRP A 163 -11.92 -7.43 -0.61
CA TRP A 163 -12.44 -6.32 -1.40
C TRP A 163 -11.85 -6.30 -2.82
N TRP A 164 -10.53 -6.49 -2.93
CA TRP A 164 -9.81 -6.52 -4.21
C TRP A 164 -10.31 -7.64 -5.11
N LEU A 165 -10.43 -8.87 -4.57
CA LEU A 165 -10.93 -10.03 -5.31
C LEU A 165 -12.35 -9.81 -5.85
N LYS A 166 -13.21 -9.16 -5.06
CA LYS A 166 -14.60 -8.93 -5.45
C LYS A 166 -14.75 -7.85 -6.52
N LYS A 167 -13.97 -6.77 -6.44
CA LYS A 167 -14.20 -5.55 -7.24
C LYS A 167 -13.16 -5.32 -8.33
N CYS A 168 -11.89 -5.53 -8.03
CA CYS A 168 -10.78 -5.09 -8.87
C CYS A 168 -10.13 -6.23 -9.66
N ASP A 169 -10.30 -7.48 -9.26
CA ASP A 169 -9.57 -8.61 -9.85
C ASP A 169 -9.90 -8.86 -11.33
N VAL A 170 -11.15 -8.64 -11.74
CA VAL A 170 -11.54 -8.79 -13.16
C VAL A 170 -10.92 -7.70 -14.02
N GLU A 171 -11.01 -6.45 -13.58
CA GLU A 171 -10.47 -5.29 -14.29
C GLU A 171 -8.94 -5.34 -14.34
N HIS A 172 -8.30 -5.71 -13.23
CA HIS A 172 -6.85 -5.90 -13.15
C HIS A 172 -6.37 -6.99 -14.12
N ARG A 173 -7.01 -8.16 -14.12
CA ARG A 173 -6.68 -9.23 -15.09
C ARG A 173 -6.87 -8.79 -16.53
N THR A 174 -7.87 -7.95 -16.80
CA THR A 174 -8.11 -7.38 -18.13
C THR A 174 -7.00 -6.42 -18.54
N ALA A 175 -6.59 -5.50 -17.65
CA ALA A 175 -5.46 -4.61 -17.87
C ALA A 175 -4.17 -5.39 -18.14
N MET A 176 -3.90 -6.44 -17.35
CA MET A 176 -2.74 -7.30 -17.54
C MET A 176 -2.75 -8.04 -18.88
N LYS A 177 -3.91 -8.51 -19.35
CA LYS A 177 -4.05 -9.12 -20.68
C LYS A 177 -3.81 -8.10 -21.79
N LEU A 178 -4.34 -6.88 -21.66
CA LEU A 178 -4.13 -5.80 -22.63
C LEU A 178 -2.66 -5.39 -22.69
N MET A 179 -1.98 -5.29 -21.55
CA MET A 179 -0.53 -5.04 -21.50
C MET A 179 0.24 -6.12 -22.24
N LEU A 180 -0.06 -7.39 -21.99
CA LEU A 180 0.61 -8.51 -22.67
C LEU A 180 0.37 -8.47 -24.18
N ILE A 181 -0.85 -8.21 -24.63
CA ILE A 181 -1.18 -8.05 -26.05
C ILE A 181 -0.41 -6.87 -26.65
N GLY A 182 -0.42 -5.71 -25.99
CA GLY A 182 0.29 -4.51 -26.43
C GLY A 182 1.79 -4.75 -26.59
N VAL A 183 2.44 -5.38 -25.61
CA VAL A 183 3.87 -5.71 -25.69
C VAL A 183 4.16 -6.73 -26.79
N THR A 184 3.30 -7.73 -27.00
CA THR A 184 3.50 -8.69 -28.10
C THR A 184 3.39 -8.03 -29.48
N LEU A 185 2.43 -7.13 -29.65
CA LEU A 185 2.26 -6.39 -30.90
C LEU A 185 3.36 -5.34 -31.08
N PHE A 186 3.96 -4.84 -29.99
CA PHE A 186 5.10 -3.94 -30.05
C PHE A 186 6.34 -4.60 -30.70
N PHE A 187 6.62 -5.87 -30.39
CA PHE A 187 7.70 -6.61 -31.09
C PHE A 187 7.39 -6.81 -32.57
N GLN A 188 6.12 -7.12 -32.89
CA GLN A 188 5.68 -7.23 -34.29
C GLN A 188 5.84 -5.88 -35.02
N TYR A 189 5.49 -4.77 -34.36
CA TYR A 189 5.67 -3.40 -34.84
C TYR A 189 7.15 -3.08 -35.10
N LEU A 190 8.07 -3.43 -34.20
CA LEU A 190 9.50 -3.23 -34.42
C LEU A 190 10.02 -4.05 -35.61
N GLY A 191 9.48 -5.24 -35.82
CA GLY A 191 9.75 -6.05 -37.01
C GLY A 191 9.33 -5.32 -38.28
N THR A 192 8.06 -4.92 -38.38
CA THR A 192 7.55 -4.20 -39.57
C THR A 192 8.24 -2.85 -39.79
N LEU A 193 8.57 -2.14 -38.72
CA LEU A 193 9.34 -0.90 -38.74
C LEU A 193 10.72 -1.08 -39.40
N ALA A 194 11.43 -2.17 -39.09
CA ALA A 194 12.73 -2.47 -39.70
C ALA A 194 12.64 -2.75 -41.20
N TRP A 195 11.50 -3.29 -41.67
CA TRP A 195 11.24 -3.48 -43.10
C TRP A 195 10.94 -2.17 -43.82
N VAL A 196 10.22 -1.25 -43.18
CA VAL A 196 9.93 0.07 -43.75
C VAL A 196 11.21 0.92 -43.84
N GLN A 197 12.03 0.93 -42.78
CA GLN A 197 13.22 1.80 -42.72
C GLN A 197 14.37 1.33 -43.60
N PHE A 198 14.61 0.02 -43.71
CA PHE A 198 15.76 -0.55 -44.41
C PHE A 198 15.39 -1.25 -45.72
N ILE A 199 14.52 -0.63 -46.54
CA ILE A 199 14.06 -1.22 -47.80
C ILE A 199 15.20 -1.56 -48.76
N HIS A 200 16.22 -0.69 -48.82
CA HIS A 200 17.40 -0.88 -49.69
C HIS A 200 18.43 -1.86 -49.12
N TYR A 201 18.48 -2.03 -47.79
CA TYR A 201 19.47 -2.89 -47.11
C TYR A 201 18.79 -4.11 -46.47
N ARG A 202 18.44 -5.11 -47.31
CA ARG A 202 17.74 -6.32 -46.87
C ARG A 202 18.41 -7.06 -45.71
N ALA A 203 19.75 -7.12 -45.69
CA ALA A 203 20.50 -7.77 -44.62
C ALA A 203 20.28 -7.12 -43.25
N ALA A 204 20.25 -5.78 -43.18
CA ALA A 204 19.98 -5.04 -41.95
C ALA A 204 18.53 -5.27 -41.47
N SER A 205 17.57 -5.29 -42.40
CA SER A 205 16.17 -5.56 -42.06
C SER A 205 15.94 -6.97 -41.50
N ILE A 206 16.60 -7.99 -42.10
CA ILE A 206 16.50 -9.38 -41.65
C ILE A 206 17.10 -9.54 -40.24
N THR A 207 18.27 -8.94 -39.98
CA THR A 207 18.91 -9.05 -38.66
C THR A 207 18.09 -8.41 -37.55
N ILE A 208 17.53 -7.22 -37.77
CA ILE A 208 16.66 -6.53 -36.80
C ILE A 208 15.36 -7.31 -36.59
N SER A 209 14.74 -7.81 -37.66
CA SER A 209 13.52 -8.63 -37.57
C SER A 209 13.77 -9.94 -36.82
N SER A 210 14.90 -10.59 -37.08
CA SER A 210 15.31 -11.79 -36.34
C SER A 210 15.53 -11.50 -34.87
N LEU A 211 16.18 -10.37 -34.54
CA LEU A 211 16.40 -9.96 -33.16
C LEU A 211 15.09 -9.66 -32.43
N SER A 212 14.13 -9.00 -33.11
CA SER A 212 12.78 -8.78 -32.59
C SER A 212 12.04 -10.11 -32.36
N GLY A 213 12.16 -11.07 -33.29
CA GLY A 213 11.59 -12.41 -33.15
C GLY A 213 12.18 -13.19 -31.97
N ILE A 214 13.49 -13.13 -31.77
CA ILE A 214 14.16 -13.74 -30.60
C ILE A 214 13.70 -13.06 -29.31
N GLY A 215 13.59 -11.73 -29.30
CA GLY A 215 13.06 -10.96 -28.17
C GLY A 215 11.63 -11.35 -27.83
N PHE A 216 10.78 -11.52 -28.84
CA PHE A 216 9.41 -12.02 -28.69
C PHE A 216 9.37 -13.44 -28.12
N LEU A 217 10.18 -14.37 -28.65
CA LEU A 217 10.24 -15.74 -28.13
C LEU A 217 10.73 -15.78 -26.69
N PHE A 218 11.78 -15.02 -26.38
CA PHE A 218 12.28 -14.88 -25.01
C PHE A 218 11.19 -14.32 -24.08
N TRP A 219 10.46 -13.30 -24.51
CA TRP A 219 9.33 -12.73 -23.79
C TRP A 219 8.23 -13.76 -23.53
N GLN A 220 7.81 -14.51 -24.56
CA GLN A 220 6.77 -15.54 -24.43
C GLN A 220 7.20 -16.66 -23.48
N VAL A 221 8.45 -17.14 -23.61
CA VAL A 221 8.94 -18.28 -22.82
C VAL A 221 9.20 -17.89 -21.37
N ARG A 222 9.79 -16.73 -21.09
CA ARG A 222 10.14 -16.32 -19.72
C ARG A 222 9.03 -15.56 -19.01
N VAL A 223 8.43 -14.61 -19.70
CA VAL A 223 7.50 -13.66 -19.08
C VAL A 223 6.09 -14.21 -19.17
N ALA A 224 5.59 -14.60 -20.34
CA ALA A 224 4.22 -15.09 -20.42
C ALA A 224 3.98 -16.37 -19.59
N SER A 225 4.98 -17.26 -19.46
CA SER A 225 4.88 -18.47 -18.62
C SER A 225 4.74 -18.17 -17.13
N ARG A 226 5.61 -17.30 -16.59
CA ARG A 226 5.59 -16.91 -15.17
C ARG A 226 4.33 -16.12 -14.82
N TRP A 227 3.88 -15.26 -15.71
CA TRP A 227 2.72 -14.40 -15.46
C TRP A 227 1.40 -15.16 -15.59
N ARG A 228 1.29 -16.14 -16.49
CA ARG A 228 0.10 -17.02 -16.56
C ARG A 228 -0.08 -17.84 -15.28
N TYR A 229 1.01 -18.28 -14.67
CA TYR A 229 0.96 -19.00 -13.39
C TYR A 229 0.41 -18.11 -12.27
N LEU A 230 0.83 -16.83 -12.22
CA LEU A 230 0.37 -15.87 -11.22
C LEU A 230 -1.07 -15.36 -11.44
N LEU A 231 -1.57 -15.39 -12.67
CA LEU A 231 -2.93 -14.97 -13.04
C LEU A 231 -3.98 -16.08 -12.86
N THR A 232 -3.54 -17.32 -12.69
CA THR A 232 -4.42 -18.45 -12.42
C THR A 232 -4.59 -18.53 -10.90
N PRO A 233 -5.75 -18.16 -10.34
CA PRO A 233 -5.98 -18.37 -8.91
C PRO A 233 -5.83 -19.87 -8.61
N PRO A 234 -5.30 -20.25 -7.44
CA PRO A 234 -5.31 -21.65 -7.04
C PRO A 234 -6.77 -22.12 -7.14
N ALA A 235 -7.00 -23.17 -7.93
CA ALA A 235 -8.32 -23.75 -8.07
C ALA A 235 -8.84 -24.02 -6.66
N SER A 236 -10.00 -23.45 -6.32
CA SER A 236 -10.65 -23.67 -5.05
C SER A 236 -10.86 -25.17 -4.91
N SER A 237 -10.00 -25.84 -4.14
CA SER A 237 -10.26 -27.17 -3.64
C SER A 237 -11.42 -27.03 -2.64
N SER A 238 -12.62 -26.97 -3.20
CA SER A 238 -13.88 -27.09 -2.49
C SER A 238 -13.99 -28.51 -1.96
N THR A 239 -13.35 -28.81 -0.83
CA THR A 239 -13.74 -29.87 0.13
C THR A 239 -12.94 -29.63 1.41
N PHE A 240 -13.26 -28.55 2.15
CA PHE A 240 -13.03 -28.57 3.58
C PHE A 240 -14.14 -29.44 4.18
N LYS A 241 -13.87 -30.74 4.35
CA LYS A 241 -14.68 -31.56 5.26
C LYS A 241 -14.53 -30.94 6.64
N SER A 242 -15.59 -30.32 7.13
CA SER A 242 -15.76 -30.00 8.55
C SER A 242 -15.46 -31.27 9.33
N THR A 243 -14.26 -31.31 9.89
CA THR A 243 -13.86 -32.34 10.82
C THR A 243 -13.76 -31.63 12.15
N SER A 244 -14.91 -31.54 12.79
CA SER A 244 -15.06 -31.16 14.19
C SER A 244 -14.28 -32.14 15.06
N TYR A 245 -13.09 -31.73 15.49
CA TYR A 245 -12.42 -32.33 16.63
C TYR A 245 -11.90 -31.19 17.53
N LEU A 246 -12.37 -31.23 18.78
CA LEU A 246 -11.83 -30.58 19.99
C LEU A 246 -12.05 -29.06 20.07
N ARG A 247 -12.91 -28.46 20.93
CA ARG A 247 -13.34 -28.73 22.32
C ARG A 247 -12.22 -29.24 23.23
N ASP A 248 -11.89 -28.38 24.19
CA ASP A 248 -10.95 -28.52 25.31
C ASP A 248 -9.48 -28.20 24.99
N CYS A 249 -9.08 -26.95 25.28
CA CYS A 249 -8.20 -26.65 26.41
C CYS A 249 -8.05 -25.13 26.59
N ASN A 250 -8.59 -24.61 27.70
CA ASN A 250 -8.15 -23.37 28.33
C ASN A 250 -6.70 -23.55 28.80
N GLY A 251 -5.83 -22.58 28.47
CA GLY A 251 -4.47 -22.52 29.00
C GLY A 251 -3.70 -21.35 28.37
N TYR A 252 -3.51 -20.29 29.16
CA TYR A 252 -2.85 -19.06 28.74
C TYR A 252 -1.38 -19.24 28.30
N SER A 253 -1.07 -18.53 27.22
CA SER A 253 0.06 -17.63 26.96
C SER A 253 1.50 -18.12 26.73
N SER A 254 2.04 -17.53 25.66
CA SER A 254 3.45 -17.19 25.41
C SER A 254 4.34 -18.30 24.87
N VAL A 255 4.21 -18.55 23.57
CA VAL A 255 5.37 -18.90 22.74
C VAL A 255 5.43 -17.93 21.57
N ARG A 256 6.27 -16.93 21.77
CA ARG A 256 6.93 -16.13 20.76
C ARG A 256 7.76 -17.07 19.88
N SER A 257 7.28 -17.42 18.70
CA SER A 257 8.10 -17.98 17.62
C SER A 257 7.41 -17.68 16.28
N SER A 258 7.98 -16.76 15.50
CA SER A 258 8.75 -17.15 14.32
C SER A 258 7.89 -17.91 13.32
N ILE A 259 7.29 -17.19 12.37
CA ILE A 259 7.18 -17.54 10.94
C ILE A 259 6.67 -16.26 10.25
N TYR A 260 7.58 -15.47 9.69
CA TYR A 260 7.45 -14.72 8.44
C TYR A 260 8.83 -14.15 8.09
N SER A 261 9.84 -15.04 7.99
CA SER A 261 11.03 -14.74 7.19
C SER A 261 10.70 -15.09 5.74
N GLY A 262 9.82 -14.28 5.14
CA GLY A 262 9.68 -14.21 3.69
C GLY A 262 10.82 -13.39 3.14
N ARG A 263 12.01 -13.99 3.05
CA ARG A 263 13.18 -13.41 2.36
C ARG A 263 12.85 -13.31 0.87
N LEU A 264 12.17 -12.22 0.47
CA LEU A 264 12.09 -11.80 -0.93
C LEU A 264 13.51 -11.39 -1.37
N PRO A 265 13.99 -11.85 -2.54
CA PRO A 265 15.28 -11.43 -3.06
C PRO A 265 15.24 -9.91 -3.28
N SER A 266 16.19 -9.23 -2.65
CA SER A 266 16.48 -7.83 -2.83
C SER A 266 16.43 -7.46 -4.31
N THR A 267 15.43 -6.66 -4.65
CA THR A 267 15.40 -5.85 -5.86
C THR A 267 16.71 -5.09 -5.98
N ILE A 268 17.36 -5.28 -7.12
CA ILE A 268 18.45 -4.45 -7.63
C ILE A 268 18.04 -2.96 -7.47
N PRO A 269 18.85 -2.11 -6.83
CA PRO A 269 18.55 -0.69 -6.75
C PRO A 269 18.78 -0.09 -8.14
N PHE A 270 17.74 0.00 -8.96
CA PHE A 270 17.81 0.80 -10.18
C PHE A 270 17.79 2.26 -9.76
N THR A 271 18.95 2.88 -9.91
CA THR A 271 19.26 4.23 -9.48
C THR A 271 18.31 5.25 -10.10
N LYS A 272 17.57 5.96 -9.24
CA LYS A 272 16.76 7.15 -9.54
C LYS A 272 17.64 8.39 -9.84
N LYS A 273 18.69 8.22 -10.65
CA LYS A 273 19.63 9.27 -11.09
C LYS A 273 19.86 9.11 -12.60
N PHE A 274 18.94 9.58 -13.45
CA PHE A 274 19.28 9.77 -14.87
C PHE A 274 18.52 10.88 -15.60
N TRP A 275 17.74 11.72 -14.91
CA TRP A 275 17.16 12.91 -15.53
C TRP A 275 17.59 14.17 -14.78
N GLY A 276 18.86 14.53 -14.97
CA GLY A 276 19.28 15.92 -14.93
C GLY A 276 19.07 16.54 -16.31
N PRO A 277 18.66 17.82 -16.41
CA PRO A 277 18.40 18.45 -17.70
C PRO A 277 19.69 18.50 -18.55
N MET A 278 19.62 17.97 -19.78
CA MET A 278 20.63 18.21 -20.83
C MET A 278 20.72 19.72 -21.06
N GLN A 279 21.80 20.34 -20.60
CA GLN A 279 22.25 21.64 -21.10
C GLN A 279 22.92 21.42 -22.46
N SER A 280 22.35 22.05 -23.50
CA SER A 280 22.96 22.20 -24.81
C SER A 280 24.18 23.13 -24.73
N PRO A 281 25.27 22.88 -25.48
CA PRO A 281 26.39 23.80 -25.58
C PRO A 281 26.01 24.96 -26.51
N ALA A 282 26.01 26.20 -25.98
CA ALA A 282 25.93 27.40 -26.79
C ALA A 282 27.34 27.96 -26.98
N THR A 283 27.70 28.07 -28.25
CA THR A 283 28.92 28.61 -28.83
C THR A 283 29.14 30.09 -28.52
N ASN A 284 30.42 30.46 -28.42
CA ASN A 284 30.94 31.81 -28.33
C ASN A 284 30.36 32.77 -29.39
N ALA A 285 29.90 33.94 -28.96
CA ALA A 285 29.93 35.18 -29.73
C ALA A 285 29.98 36.39 -28.78
N GLU A 286 30.83 37.34 -29.13
CA GLU A 286 31.28 38.53 -28.40
C GLU A 286 30.20 39.61 -28.11
N PRO A 287 30.52 40.62 -27.27
CA PRO A 287 29.54 41.52 -26.66
C PRO A 287 29.37 42.84 -27.42
N LEU A 288 28.13 43.32 -27.53
CA LEU A 288 27.83 44.72 -27.84
C LEU A 288 26.80 45.31 -26.87
N LYS A 289 27.28 46.40 -26.25
CA LYS A 289 26.62 47.43 -25.43
C LYS A 289 25.15 47.74 -25.79
N SER A 290 24.29 47.80 -24.76
CA SER A 290 23.78 49.06 -24.15
C SER A 290 22.29 49.04 -23.73
N VAL A 291 22.08 49.66 -22.55
CA VAL A 291 20.93 50.50 -22.13
C VAL A 291 19.63 49.84 -21.64
N SER A 292 19.39 50.06 -20.33
CA SER A 292 18.12 50.29 -19.59
C SER A 292 17.02 49.23 -19.69
N SER A 293 16.18 48.92 -18.70
CA SER A 293 15.96 49.30 -17.31
C SER A 293 14.77 48.45 -16.86
N SER A 294 14.60 48.28 -15.55
CA SER A 294 13.31 48.13 -14.84
C SER A 294 13.06 46.82 -14.09
N SER A 295 12.82 47.04 -12.79
CA SER A 295 12.12 46.27 -11.75
C SER A 295 12.17 44.73 -11.80
N ARG A 296 12.85 44.05 -10.87
CA ARG A 296 12.53 43.89 -9.43
C ARG A 296 11.12 43.30 -9.20
N HIS A 297 11.04 41.97 -9.16
CA HIS A 297 10.25 41.25 -8.14
C HIS A 297 10.88 39.88 -7.84
N LYS A 298 11.44 39.78 -6.63
CA LYS A 298 11.82 38.51 -5.99
C LYS A 298 10.62 38.07 -5.15
N ASN A 299 10.08 36.89 -5.38
CA ASN A 299 9.30 36.18 -4.37
C ASN A 299 10.03 34.89 -4.02
N LYS A 300 10.65 34.91 -2.84
CA LYS A 300 11.26 33.76 -2.18
C LYS A 300 10.15 32.90 -1.60
N ALA A 301 10.24 31.60 -1.87
CA ALA A 301 9.62 30.57 -1.06
C ALA A 301 10.13 30.65 0.39
N VAL A 302 9.22 30.58 1.34
CA VAL A 302 9.50 30.29 2.75
C VAL A 302 8.62 29.11 3.15
N CYS A 303 9.22 27.92 3.14
CA CYS A 303 8.80 26.82 3.99
C CYS A 303 9.56 26.96 5.32
N LYS A 304 8.83 27.03 6.44
CA LYS A 304 9.37 26.70 7.76
C LYS A 304 8.33 25.88 8.52
N ALA A 305 8.87 24.87 9.18
CA ALA A 305 8.20 23.83 9.93
C ALA A 305 7.88 24.26 11.38
N SER A 306 6.90 23.56 11.95
CA SER A 306 6.93 22.94 13.29
C SER A 306 7.41 23.78 14.48
N VAL A 307 6.47 24.26 15.30
CA VAL A 307 6.60 24.36 16.76
C VAL A 307 5.21 24.15 17.38
N TYR A 308 5.04 23.05 18.12
CA TYR A 308 3.92 22.80 19.05
C TYR A 308 4.50 22.76 20.47
N GLU A 309 4.40 23.88 21.18
CA GLU A 309 4.47 24.09 22.64
C GLU A 309 3.62 25.37 22.84
N GLU A 310 2.69 25.56 23.79
CA GLU A 310 2.54 25.13 25.17
C GLU A 310 1.04 24.93 25.49
N LEU A 311 0.69 23.84 26.17
CA LEU A 311 -0.58 23.71 26.90
C LEU A 311 -0.28 23.92 28.39
N LYS A 312 -0.63 25.12 28.86
CA LYS A 312 -0.50 25.60 30.23
C LYS A 312 -1.54 24.91 31.13
N SER A 313 -1.09 24.06 32.05
CA SER A 313 -1.91 23.50 33.15
C SER A 313 -1.88 24.46 34.36
N PRO A 314 -2.99 24.65 35.09
CA PRO A 314 -3.08 25.60 36.20
C PRO A 314 -2.46 25.05 37.50
N ASN A 315 -1.87 25.98 38.26
CA ASN A 315 -1.36 25.80 39.62
C ASN A 315 -2.46 25.28 40.57
N HIS A 316 -2.10 24.25 41.32
CA HIS A 316 -2.82 23.79 42.49
C HIS A 316 -2.02 24.25 43.71
N ASP A 317 -2.35 25.43 44.25
CA ASP A 317 -1.82 25.85 45.54
C ASP A 317 -2.67 25.25 46.66
N ARG A 318 -1.95 24.61 47.59
CA ARG A 318 -2.40 24.24 48.93
C ARG A 318 -2.48 25.52 49.77
N ILE A 319 -3.59 25.70 50.48
CA ILE A 319 -3.76 25.95 51.93
C ILE A 319 -5.27 25.96 52.19
#